data_AF-A0A1Q2YUX1-F1
#
_entry.id   AF-A0A1Q2YUX1-F1
#
_cell.length_a   1.000
_cell.length_b   1.000
_cell.length_c   1.000
_cell.angle_alpha   90.00
_cell.angle_beta   90.00
_cell.angle_gamma   90.00
#
_symmetry.space_group_name_H-M   'P 1'
#
loop_
_entity.id
_entity.type
_entity.pdbx_description
1 polymer ?
#
loop_
_entity_poly.entity_id
_entity_poly.type
_entity_poly.pdbx_seq_one_letter_code
_entity_poly.pdbx_strand_id
1 'polypeptide(L)' 'MFRRPLTLIILVIIALLAVGLLVIGAFPPDVSPQPVERTIPAERFGTR' A
#
# COMPACT_ATOMS: atom_id res chain seq x y z
N MET A 1 -1.45 -1.34 -37.28
CA MET A 1 -2.23 -2.60 -37.16
C MET A 1 -1.85 -3.29 -35.86
N PHE A 2 -2.80 -3.42 -34.93
CA PHE A 2 -2.60 -4.11 -33.65
C PHE A 2 -2.32 -5.59 -33.89
N ARG A 3 -1.04 -5.95 -33.92
CA ARG A 3 -0.58 -7.31 -34.23
C ARG A 3 -1.00 -8.35 -33.19
N ARG A 4 -1.51 -7.90 -32.03
CA ARG A 4 -1.93 -8.75 -30.91
C ARG A 4 -3.17 -8.16 -30.22
N PRO A 5 -4.37 -8.36 -30.79
CA PRO A 5 -5.62 -7.83 -30.21
C PRO A 5 -5.89 -8.39 -28.81
N LEU A 6 -5.43 -9.62 -28.54
CA LEU A 6 -5.61 -10.26 -27.24
C LEU A 6 -4.79 -9.57 -26.14
N THR A 7 -3.57 -9.13 -26.46
CA THR A 7 -2.73 -8.35 -25.53
C THR A 7 -3.38 -7.02 -25.18
N LEU A 8 -4.05 -6.38 -26.15
CA LEU A 8 -4.80 -5.14 -25.90
C LEU A 8 -5.94 -5.34 -24.92
N ILE A 9 -6.74 -6.38 -25.13
CA ILE A 9 -7.90 -6.67 -24.27
C ILE A 9 -7.43 -6.89 -22.83
N ILE A 10 -6.37 -7.67 -22.63
CA ILE A 10 -5.77 -7.90 -21.32
C ILE A 10 -5.34 -6.57 -20.68
N LEU A 11 -4.68 -5.70 -21.44
CA LEU A 11 -4.18 -4.43 -20.94
C LEU A 11 -5.31 -3.48 -20.54
N VAL A 12 -6.41 -3.46 -21.30
CA VAL A 12 -7.63 -2.71 -20.97
C VAL A 12 -8.26 -3.23 -19.68
N ILE A 13 -8.35 -4.55 -19.51
CA ILE A 13 -8.90 -5.15 -18.28
C ILE A 13 -8.04 -4.77 -17.06
N ILE A 14 -6.71 -4.86 -17.17
CA ILE A 14 -5.79 -4.48 -16.10
C ILE A 14 -5.95 -2.99 -15.75
N ALA A 15 -6.04 -2.12 -16.76
CA ALA A 15 -6.23 -0.69 -16.56
C ALA A 15 -7.57 -0.39 -15.84
N LEU A 16 -8.66 -1.04 -16.24
CA LEU A 16 -9.96 -0.90 -15.58
C LEU A 16 -9.91 -1.35 -14.12
N LEU A 17 -9.24 -2.47 -13.83
CA LEU A 17 -9.06 -2.95 -12.45
C LEU A 17 -8.24 -1.96 -11.61
N ALA A 18 -7.13 -1.45 -12.14
CA ALA A 18 -6.30 -0.47 -11.44
C ALA A 18 -7.09 0.81 -11.10
N VAL A 19 -7.84 1.35 -12.07
CA VAL A 19 -8.71 2.52 -11.85
C VAL A 19 -9.80 2.21 -10.83
N GLY A 20 -10.45 1.05 -10.93
CA GLY A 20 -11.48 0.64 -9.98
C GLY A 20 -10.95 0.53 -8.53
N LEU A 21 -9.77 -0.05 -8.35
CA LEU A 21 -9.12 -0.16 -7.04
C LEU A 21 -8.77 1.21 -6.45
N LEU A 22 -8.33 2.15 -7.30
CA LEU A 22 -8.04 3.52 -6.88
C LEU A 22 -9.32 4.27 -6.47
N VAL A 23 -10.40 4.14 -7.25
CA VAL A 23 -11.69 4.81 -6.97
C VAL A 23 -12.32 4.31 -5.66
N ILE A 24 -12.23 3.01 -5.38
CA ILE A 24 -12.80 2.41 -4.15
C ILE A 24 -11.90 2.70 -2.92
N GLY A 25 -10.68 3.20 -3.11
CA GLY A 25 -9.74 3.41 -2.02
C GLY A 25 -9.25 2.09 -1.42
N ALA A 26 -9.02 1.08 -2.27
CA ALA A 26 -8.51 -0.23 -1.85
C ALA A 26 -7.06 -0.17 -1.31
N PHE A 27 -6.42 1.00 -1.38
CA PHE A 27 -5.09 1.24 -0.85
C PHE A 27 -5.19 1.94 0.52
N PRO A 28 -4.37 1.52 1.50
CA PRO A 28 -4.39 2.14 2.82
C PRO A 28 -4.02 3.62 2.72
N PRO A 29 -4.60 4.48 3.57
CA PRO A 29 -4.18 5.88 3.66
C PRO A 29 -2.70 5.95 4.05
N ASP A 30 -2.01 6.94 3.52
CA ASP A 30 -0.65 7.27 3.97
C ASP A 30 -0.72 7.69 5.44
N VAL A 31 -0.07 6.93 6.32
CA VAL A 31 -0.01 7.20 7.76
C VAL A 31 1.38 7.68 8.10
N SER A 32 1.47 8.94 8.54
CA SER A 32 2.71 9.48 9.06
C SER A 32 3.07 8.76 10.37
N PRO A 33 4.28 8.21 10.52
CA PRO A 33 4.71 7.59 11.76
C PRO A 33 4.65 8.62 12.90
N GLN A 34 3.79 8.38 13.88
CA GLN A 34 3.73 9.24 15.06
C GLN A 34 4.83 8.85 16.05
N PRO A 35 5.61 9.81 16.57
CA PRO A 35 6.52 9.55 17.66
C PRO A 35 5.69 9.20 18.90
N VAL A 36 5.75 7.93 19.31
CA VAL A 36 5.12 7.47 20.54
C VAL A 36 6.11 7.68 21.67
N GLU A 37 5.79 8.57 22.61
CA GLU A 37 6.49 8.65 23.89
C GLU A 37 6.24 7.35 24.65
N ARG A 38 7.18 6.41 24.54
CA ARG A 38 7.16 5.16 25.30
C ARG A 38 7.87 5.42 26.62
N THR A 39 7.12 5.38 27.72
CA THR A 39 7.72 5.24 29.04
C THR A 39 8.50 3.93 29.06
N ILE A 40 9.84 4.02 29.05
CA ILE A 40 10.69 2.85 29.14
C ILE A 40 10.62 2.35 30.58
N PRO A 41 10.18 1.10 30.84
CA PRO A 41 10.14 0.56 32.19
C PRO A 41 11.54 0.57 32.80
N ALA A 42 11.67 1.13 34.00
CA ALA A 42 12.96 1.31 34.68
C ALA A 42 13.67 -0.03 34.95
N GLU A 43 12.90 -1.13 34.99
CA GLU A 43 13.38 -2.51 35.16
C GLU A 43 14.27 -2.97 33.98
N ARG A 44 14.23 -2.28 32.83
CA ARG A 44 15.13 -2.56 31.69
C ARG A 44 16.54 -2.01 31.87
N PHE A 45 16.76 -1.12 32.82
CA PHE A 45 18.05 -0.50 33.11
C PHE A 45 18.69 -1.12 34.36
N GLY A 46 18.81 -2.45 34.39
CA GLY A 46 19.56 -3.14 35.43
C GLY A 46 21.07 -2.94 35.24
N THR A 47 21.75 -2.42 36.25
CA THR A 47 23.22 -2.47 36.35
C THR A 47 23.62 -3.90 36.72
N ARG A 48 24.34 -4.56 35.82
CA ARG A 48 24.94 -5.87 36.08
C ARG A 48 26.08 -5.77 37.09
#